data_AF-A0A2E3XQX1-F1
#
_entry.id   AF-A0A2E3XQX1-F1
#
_cell.length_a   1.000
_cell.length_b   1.000
_cell.length_c   1.000
_cell.angle_alpha   90.00
_cell.angle_beta   90.00
_cell.angle_gamma   90.00
#
_symmetry.space_group_name_H-M   'P 1'
#
loop_
_entity.id
_entity.type
_entity.pdbx_description
1 polymer ?
#
loop_
_entity_poly.entity_id
_entity_poly.type
_entity_poly.pdbx_seq_one_letter_code
_entity_poly.pdbx_strand_id
1 'polypeptide(L)'
;MKTLRNLFSLCLFLTSTMAMAAPQIICTTPRESKVVLIKDTSVALSTPEKLINQRTVASVSSVRTKLQGKGFTKIIFLDGIKHTIHIENQNDFSDVNDYMVMRSQEGHEITYPLTCNK
;
A
#
# COMPACT_ATOMS: atom_id res chain seq x y z
N MET A 1 46.18 -6.73 -48.87
CA MET A 1 45.02 -7.63 -48.73
C MET A 1 45.03 -8.28 -47.36
N LYS A 2 44.04 -7.95 -46.51
CA LYS A 2 43.42 -8.75 -45.41
C LYS A 2 42.68 -7.79 -44.46
N THR A 3 41.53 -7.31 -44.97
CA THR A 3 40.24 -7.12 -44.26
C THR A 3 40.35 -7.04 -42.73
N LEU A 4 40.33 -5.87 -42.07
CA LEU A 4 39.20 -4.93 -41.95
C LEU A 4 37.85 -5.66 -41.88
N ARG A 5 37.62 -6.44 -40.81
CA ARG A 5 36.32 -7.06 -40.55
C ARG A 5 36.09 -7.07 -39.04
N ASN A 6 34.90 -6.61 -38.66
CA ASN A 6 34.32 -6.58 -37.31
C ASN A 6 34.49 -5.28 -36.51
N LEU A 7 34.19 -4.16 -37.17
CA LEU A 7 33.57 -3.01 -36.51
C LEU A 7 32.07 -3.04 -36.87
N PHE A 8 31.28 -3.88 -36.18
CA PHE A 8 29.82 -3.88 -36.34
C PHE A 8 29.19 -3.79 -34.95
N SER A 9 29.18 -2.55 -34.46
CA SER A 9 28.08 -1.90 -33.78
C SER A 9 26.91 -2.82 -33.40
N LEU A 10 27.01 -3.49 -32.25
CA LEU A 10 25.87 -4.01 -31.53
C LEU A 10 25.53 -2.95 -30.46
N CYS A 11 24.92 -1.84 -30.89
CA CYS A 11 24.24 -0.91 -29.99
C CYS A 11 23.05 -1.67 -29.37
N LEU A 12 23.34 -2.33 -28.26
CA LEU A 12 22.34 -2.87 -27.35
C LEU A 12 21.57 -1.66 -26.79
N PHE A 13 20.39 -1.39 -27.36
CA PHE A 13 19.45 -0.43 -26.80
C PHE A 13 19.04 -0.91 -25.40
N LEU A 14 19.79 -0.50 -24.37
CA LEU A 14 19.33 -0.49 -22.99
C LEU A 14 18.18 0.52 -22.90
N THR A 15 16.98 0.09 -23.24
CA THR A 15 15.77 0.80 -22.83
C THR A 15 15.58 0.49 -21.34
N SER A 16 16.15 1.35 -20.50
CA SER A 16 15.86 1.37 -19.08
C SER A 16 14.39 1.76 -18.89
N THR A 17 13.52 0.76 -18.74
CA THR A 17 12.16 1.01 -18.26
C THR A 17 12.28 1.51 -16.82
N MET A 18 12.18 2.83 -16.63
CA MET A 18 12.05 3.41 -15.30
C MET A 18 10.71 2.94 -14.73
N ALA A 19 10.76 1.93 -13.85
CA ALA A 19 9.61 1.52 -13.07
C ALA A 19 9.24 2.69 -12.15
N MET A 20 8.18 3.41 -12.50
CA MET A 20 7.59 4.42 -11.63
C MET A 20 7.11 3.72 -10.35
N ALA A 21 7.52 4.21 -9.19
CA ALA A 21 7.01 3.71 -7.93
C ALA A 21 5.49 3.93 -7.88
N ALA A 22 4.74 2.87 -7.57
CA ALA A 22 3.29 2.97 -7.43
C ALA A 22 2.94 4.00 -6.34
N PRO A 23 1.90 4.84 -6.55
CA PRO A 23 1.47 5.80 -5.55
C PRO A 23 1.11 5.08 -4.25
N GLN A 24 1.58 5.63 -3.14
CA GLN A 24 1.39 5.04 -1.81
C GLN A 24 0.47 5.96 -1.01
N ILE A 25 -0.60 5.41 -0.45
CA ILE A 25 -1.45 6.13 0.50
C ILE A 25 -0.99 5.77 1.90
N ILE A 26 -0.74 6.77 2.73
CA ILE A 26 -0.37 6.62 4.14
C ILE A 26 -1.58 7.09 4.95
N CYS A 27 -2.06 6.26 5.86
CA CYS A 27 -3.17 6.60 6.74
C CYS A 27 -2.79 6.38 8.19
N THR A 28 -3.29 7.23 9.09
CA THR A 28 -3.13 7.09 10.53
C THR A 28 -4.48 7.04 11.23
N THR A 29 -4.57 6.26 12.30
CA THR A 29 -5.71 6.31 13.23
C THR A 29 -5.59 7.53 14.16
N PRO A 30 -6.65 7.95 14.87
CA PRO A 30 -6.56 8.99 15.88
C PRO A 30 -5.42 8.75 16.87
N ARG A 31 -4.75 9.85 17.26
CA ARG A 31 -3.55 9.82 18.12
C ARG A 31 -2.40 8.98 17.55
N GLU A 32 -2.41 8.74 16.23
CA GLU A 32 -1.38 8.03 15.47
C GLU A 32 -1.07 6.61 15.99
N SER A 33 -2.00 5.98 16.72
CA SER A 33 -1.71 4.68 17.35
C SER A 33 -1.36 3.55 16.38
N LYS A 34 -1.80 3.67 15.13
CA LYS A 34 -1.52 2.74 14.02
C LYS A 34 -1.30 3.53 12.74
N VAL A 35 -0.42 3.00 11.90
CA VAL A 35 -0.17 3.50 10.54
C VAL A 35 -0.46 2.40 9.53
N VAL A 36 -1.22 2.75 8.50
CA VAL A 36 -1.63 1.89 7.41
C VAL A 36 -0.99 2.41 6.13
N LEU A 37 -0.10 1.62 5.53
CA LEU A 37 0.51 1.92 4.25
C LEU A 37 -0.23 1.11 3.18
N ILE A 38 -0.85 1.80 2.23
CA ILE A 38 -1.64 1.19 1.17
C ILE A 38 -0.93 1.40 -0.16
N LYS A 39 -0.65 0.29 -0.84
CA LYS A 39 -0.17 0.23 -2.22
C LYS A 39 -1.19 -0.52 -3.08
N ASP A 40 -0.99 -0.54 -4.38
CA ASP A 40 -1.90 -1.18 -5.33
C ASP A 40 -2.24 -2.62 -4.92
N THR A 41 -1.22 -3.43 -4.64
CA THR A 41 -1.37 -4.87 -4.36
C THR A 41 -1.07 -5.27 -2.92
N SER A 42 -0.62 -4.34 -2.07
CA SER A 42 -0.24 -4.64 -0.70
C SER A 42 -0.76 -3.62 0.31
N VAL A 43 -0.94 -4.09 1.53
CA VAL A 43 -1.22 -3.26 2.70
C VAL A 43 -0.24 -3.64 3.77
N ALA A 44 0.30 -2.63 4.44
CA ALA A 44 1.28 -2.80 5.49
C ALA A 44 0.81 -2.07 6.75
N LEU A 45 0.76 -2.77 7.89
CA LEU A 45 0.36 -2.22 9.18
C LEU A 45 1.59 -2.00 10.08
N SER A 46 1.66 -0.82 10.70
CA SER A 46 2.79 -0.40 11.55
C SER A 46 2.33 0.43 12.75
N THR A 47 3.27 0.72 13.64
CA THR A 47 3.17 1.79 14.64
C THR A 47 4.13 2.93 14.25
N PRO A 48 3.89 4.18 14.69
CA PRO A 48 4.78 5.31 14.37
C PRO A 48 6.25 5.05 14.69
N GLU A 49 6.52 4.48 15.87
CA GLU A 49 7.88 4.13 16.32
C GLU A 49 8.58 3.12 15.39
N LYS A 50 7.83 2.23 14.74
CA LYS A 50 8.39 1.23 13.81
C LYS A 50 8.70 1.81 12.44
N LEU A 51 8.00 2.86 12.01
CA LEU A 51 8.31 3.58 10.76
C LEU A 51 9.66 4.29 10.84
N ILE A 52 9.95 4.95 11.97
CA ILE A 52 11.21 5.68 12.20
C ILE A 52 12.41 4.73 12.16
N ASN A 53 12.24 3.51 12.66
CA ASN A 53 13.32 2.55 12.84
C ASN A 53 13.49 1.57 11.66
N GLN A 54 12.73 1.71 10.56
CA GLN A 54 12.73 0.83 9.37
C GLN A 54 12.59 -0.68 9.66
N ARG A 55 12.25 -1.08 10.89
CA ARG A 55 12.12 -2.48 11.30
C ARG A 55 10.71 -2.99 11.05
N THR A 56 10.63 -3.90 10.08
CA THR A 56 9.56 -4.85 9.77
C THR A 56 8.13 -4.30 9.89
N VAL A 57 7.64 -3.75 8.77
CA VAL A 57 6.21 -3.57 8.56
C VAL A 57 5.60 -4.92 8.20
N ALA A 58 4.53 -5.33 8.88
CA ALA A 58 3.79 -6.52 8.50
C ALA A 58 3.02 -6.22 7.20
N SER A 59 3.64 -6.55 6.06
CA SER A 59 3.03 -6.40 4.73
C SER A 59 2.34 -7.69 4.34
N VAL A 60 1.03 -7.61 4.11
CA VAL A 60 0.23 -8.74 3.62
C VAL A 60 0.06 -8.60 2.12
N SER A 61 0.48 -9.61 1.35
CA SER A 61 0.33 -9.65 -0.11
C SER A 61 -1.03 -10.20 -0.57
N SER A 62 -1.70 -11.00 0.27
CA SER A 62 -3.07 -11.48 0.01
C SER A 62 -4.10 -10.43 0.42
N VAL A 63 -4.19 -9.34 -0.35
CA VAL A 63 -5.16 -8.26 -0.13
C VAL A 63 -6.35 -8.44 -1.06
N ARG A 64 -7.54 -8.62 -0.49
CA ARG A 64 -8.78 -8.57 -1.30
C ARG A 64 -9.16 -7.10 -1.49
N THR A 65 -9.11 -6.63 -2.73
CA THR A 65 -9.49 -5.24 -3.07
C THR A 65 -10.84 -5.23 -3.78
N LYS A 66 -11.77 -4.41 -3.28
CA LYS A 66 -13.04 -4.09 -3.93
C LYS A 66 -13.02 -2.61 -4.32
N LEU A 67 -13.02 -2.30 -5.61
CA LEU A 67 -13.13 -0.93 -6.10
C LEU A 67 -14.57 -0.44 -5.93
N GLN A 68 -14.76 0.82 -5.52
CA GLN A 68 -16.08 1.42 -5.30
C GLN A 68 -16.04 2.87 -5.77
N GLY A 69 -16.55 3.15 -6.97
CA GLY A 69 -16.54 4.51 -7.53
C GLY A 69 -15.13 5.12 -7.58
N LYS A 70 -14.91 6.18 -6.80
CA LYS A 70 -13.61 6.88 -6.68
C LYS A 70 -12.70 6.30 -5.59
N GLY A 71 -13.22 5.37 -4.81
CA GLY A 71 -12.59 4.76 -3.65
C GLY A 71 -12.34 3.27 -3.81
N PHE A 72 -12.00 2.64 -2.69
CA PHE A 72 -11.82 1.21 -2.59
C PHE A 72 -12.04 0.70 -1.17
N THR A 73 -12.18 -0.61 -1.05
CA THR A 73 -12.10 -1.32 0.21
C THR A 73 -11.08 -2.43 0.09
N LYS A 74 -10.10 -2.45 1.00
CA LYS A 74 -9.09 -3.51 1.12
C LYS A 74 -9.36 -4.33 2.36
N ILE A 75 -9.37 -5.65 2.21
CA ILE A 75 -9.57 -6.59 3.31
C ILE A 75 -8.31 -7.44 3.42
N ILE A 76 -7.73 -7.46 4.62
CA ILE A 76 -6.59 -8.29 4.99
C ILE A 76 -6.90 -9.05 6.28
N PHE A 77 -6.23 -10.20 6.45
CA PHE A 77 -6.26 -10.97 7.68
C PHE A 77 -4.84 -11.03 8.23
N LEU A 78 -4.65 -10.59 9.47
CA LEU A 78 -3.37 -10.60 10.15
C LEU A 78 -3.61 -11.05 11.60
N ASP A 79 -2.85 -12.04 12.05
CA ASP A 79 -2.94 -12.59 13.41
C ASP A 79 -4.36 -12.98 13.84
N GLY A 80 -5.14 -13.52 12.90
CA GLY A 80 -6.54 -13.92 13.14
C GLY A 80 -7.53 -12.75 13.20
N ILE A 81 -7.09 -11.50 13.02
CA ILE A 81 -7.93 -10.31 13.00
C ILE A 81 -8.18 -9.89 11.54
N LYS A 82 -9.45 -9.71 11.20
CA LYS A 82 -9.86 -9.16 9.90
C LYS A 82 -9.74 -7.64 9.97
N HIS A 83 -8.94 -7.05 9.10
CA HIS A 83 -8.84 -5.61 8.93
C HIS A 83 -9.52 -5.24 7.61
N THR A 84 -10.51 -4.34 7.68
CA THR A 84 -11.22 -3.79 6.53
C THR A 84 -10.90 -2.31 6.45
N ILE A 85 -10.14 -1.91 5.45
CA ILE A 85 -9.74 -0.53 5.20
C ILE A 85 -10.59 0.01 4.08
N HIS A 86 -11.37 1.03 4.35
CA HIS A 86 -12.26 1.67 3.41
C HIS A 86 -11.78 3.10 3.15
N ILE A 87 -11.63 3.43 1.86
CA ILE A 87 -11.37 4.77 1.37
C ILE A 87 -12.50 5.12 0.41
N GLU A 88 -13.26 6.17 0.68
CA GLU A 88 -14.43 6.57 -0.13
C GLU A 88 -13.98 7.25 -1.43
N ASN A 89 -12.96 8.12 -1.36
CA ASN A 89 -12.45 8.85 -2.52
C ASN A 89 -10.93 9.04 -2.44
N GLN A 90 -10.20 8.41 -3.36
CA GLN A 90 -8.73 8.51 -3.41
C GLN A 90 -8.20 9.89 -3.77
N ASN A 91 -9.06 10.83 -4.19
CA ASN A 91 -8.68 12.20 -4.54
C ASN A 91 -9.11 13.22 -3.49
N ASP A 92 -9.85 12.81 -2.46
CA ASP A 92 -10.39 13.67 -1.41
C ASP A 92 -10.56 12.85 -0.13
N PHE A 93 -9.50 12.80 0.68
CA PHE A 93 -9.50 12.01 1.92
C PHE A 93 -10.26 12.73 3.03
N SER A 94 -11.03 11.97 3.81
CA SER A 94 -11.83 12.50 4.91
C SER A 94 -11.88 11.51 6.05
N ASP A 95 -11.52 11.95 7.25
CA ASP A 95 -11.60 11.14 8.48
C ASP A 95 -13.04 10.75 8.87
N VAL A 96 -14.04 11.39 8.28
CA VAL A 96 -15.46 11.03 8.44
C VAL A 96 -15.84 9.84 7.56
N ASN A 97 -15.28 9.76 6.35
CA ASN A 97 -15.68 8.76 5.35
C ASN A 97 -14.68 7.61 5.22
N ASP A 98 -13.42 7.85 5.55
CA ASP A 98 -12.33 6.89 5.46
C ASP A 98 -12.10 6.25 6.83
N TYR A 99 -12.07 4.91 6.87
CA TYR A 99 -11.99 4.17 8.14
C TYR A 99 -11.34 2.81 8.01
N MET A 100 -10.90 2.27 9.15
CA MET A 100 -10.46 0.89 9.31
C MET A 100 -11.31 0.19 10.36
N VAL A 101 -11.90 -0.95 10.00
CA VAL A 101 -12.56 -1.86 10.93
C VAL A 101 -11.64 -3.02 11.25
N MET A 102 -11.40 -3.26 12.54
CA MET A 102 -10.73 -4.45 13.07
C MET A 102 -11.76 -5.37 13.70
N ARG A 103 -11.88 -6.60 13.19
CA ARG A 103 -12.81 -7.61 13.71
C ARG A 103 -12.06 -8.84 14.20
N SER A 104 -12.28 -9.23 15.45
CA SER A 104 -11.73 -10.46 16.03
C SER A 104 -12.51 -11.70 15.58
N GLN A 105 -11.98 -12.89 15.84
CA GLN A 105 -12.66 -14.15 15.49
C GLN A 105 -13.95 -14.35 16.29
N GLU A 106 -13.99 -13.81 17.51
CA GLU A 106 -15.15 -13.79 18.40
C GLU A 106 -16.22 -12.78 17.96
N GLY A 107 -15.92 -11.95 16.94
CA GLY A 107 -16.86 -11.00 16.36
C GLY A 107 -16.84 -9.60 16.99
N HIS A 108 -15.91 -9.31 17.91
CA HIS A 108 -15.74 -7.95 18.43
C HIS A 108 -15.21 -7.04 17.32
N GLU A 109 -15.84 -5.88 17.15
CA GLU A 109 -15.51 -4.90 16.11
C GLU A 109 -15.09 -3.57 16.72
N ILE A 110 -13.99 -3.02 16.21
CA ILE A 110 -13.53 -1.66 16.52
C ILE A 110 -13.34 -0.93 15.20
N THR A 111 -13.94 0.26 15.08
CA THR A 111 -13.80 1.13 13.91
C THR A 111 -12.94 2.33 14.27
N TYR A 112 -11.94 2.59 13.44
CA TYR A 112 -11.06 3.75 13.54
C TYR A 112 -11.27 4.65 12.33
N PRO A 113 -11.55 5.95 12.49
CA PRO A 113 -11.43 6.88 11.38
C PRO A 113 -9.97 6.95 10.91
N LEU A 114 -9.75 7.30 9.65
CA LEU A 114 -8.42 7.39 9.07
C LEU A 114 -8.14 8.80 8.55
N THR A 115 -7.02 9.37 8.97
CA THR A 115 -6.45 10.56 8.33
C THR A 115 -5.41 10.10 7.31
N CYS A 116 -5.65 10.35 6.02
CA CYS A 116 -4.84 9.83 4.93
C CYS A 116 -4.16 10.92 4.10
N ASN A 117 -3.01 10.60 3.52
CA ASN A 117 -2.28 11.40 2.54
C ASN A 117 -1.60 10.50 1.48
N LYS A 118 -1.26 11.11 0.33
CA LYS A 118 -0.44 10.49 -0.74
C LYS A 118 1.04 10.85 -0.57
#